data_AF-A0A6P5TRW6-F1
#
_entry.id   AF-A0A6P5TRW6-F1
#
_cell.length_a   1.000
_cell.length_b   1.000
_cell.length_c   1.000
_cell.angle_alpha   90.00
_cell.angle_beta   90.00
_cell.angle_gamma   90.00
#
_symmetry.space_group_name_H-M   'P 1'
#
loop_
_entity.id
_entity.type
_entity.pdbx_description
1 polymer ?
#
loop_
_entity_poly.entity_id
_entity_poly.type
_entity_poly.pdbx_seq_one_letter_code
_entity_poly.pdbx_strand_id
1 'polypeptide(L)'
;MIFANGICNYDIYFVHKYDVVGVLGLLPEQKLTAALRMLAYGASVEQVDEIARMGKSTILECLVRFCDAVENLYKNEYLRKPTAKDLRRLVQKDEARGVPGMIGSIDYIH
;
A
#
# COMPACT_ATOMS: atom_id res chain seq x y z
N MET A 1 -1.92 -9.19 3.18
CA MET A 1 -1.21 -8.05 2.55
C MET A 1 0.10 -7.80 3.29
N ILE A 2 1.22 -7.70 2.58
CA ILE A 2 2.57 -7.63 3.18
C ILE A 2 2.72 -6.46 4.16
N PHE A 3 2.05 -5.33 3.89
CA PHE A 3 2.17 -4.11 4.68
C PHE A 3 1.12 -3.98 5.80
N ALA A 4 0.13 -4.89 5.87
CA ALA A 4 -1.03 -4.74 6.77
C ALA A 4 -0.62 -4.63 8.24
N ASN A 5 0.26 -5.52 8.70
CA ASN A 5 0.72 -5.53 10.08
C ASN A 5 1.52 -4.27 10.44
N GLY A 6 2.40 -3.81 9.54
CA GLY A 6 3.18 -2.58 9.74
C GLY A 6 2.27 -1.35 9.85
N ILE A 7 1.27 -1.26 8.97
CA ILE A 7 0.32 -0.13 8.94
C ILE A 7 -0.61 -0.16 10.16
N CYS A 8 -1.12 -1.33 10.57
CA CYS A 8 -1.97 -1.46 11.77
C CYS A 8 -1.21 -1.12 13.06
N ASN A 9 0.09 -1.42 13.12
CA ASN A 9 0.93 -1.04 14.26
C ASN A 9 1.27 0.46 14.27
N TYR A 10 1.33 1.09 13.10
CA TYR A 10 1.65 2.51 12.97
C TYR A 10 0.43 3.42 13.24
N ASP A 11 -0.72 3.11 12.64
CA ASP A 11 -1.96 3.88 12.81
C ASP A 11 -3.10 3.01 13.33
N ILE A 12 -3.54 3.31 14.55
CA ILE A 12 -4.67 2.67 15.26
C ILE A 12 -6.01 2.81 14.51
N TYR A 13 -6.07 3.64 13.48
CA TYR A 13 -7.20 3.72 12.57
C TYR A 13 -7.39 2.41 11.80
N PHE A 14 -6.32 1.73 11.41
CA PHE A 14 -6.42 0.46 10.67
C PHE A 14 -6.68 -0.74 11.57
N VAL A 15 -6.59 -0.59 12.89
CA VAL A 15 -6.90 -1.67 13.83
C VAL A 15 -8.42 -1.92 13.90
N HIS A 16 -8.81 -3.19 13.89
CA HIS A 16 -10.20 -3.58 14.10
C HIS A 16 -10.61 -3.29 15.53
N LYS A 17 -11.56 -2.38 15.74
CA LYS A 17 -12.02 -1.98 17.07
C LYS A 17 -13.48 -1.55 17.05
N TYR A 18 -14.08 -1.55 18.24
CA TYR A 18 -15.39 -0.97 18.46
C TYR A 18 -15.33 0.55 18.37
N ASP A 19 -16.36 1.15 17.78
CA ASP A 19 -16.56 2.59 17.83
C ASP A 19 -17.09 3.03 19.20
N VAL A 20 -17.28 4.34 19.36
CA VAL A 20 -17.74 4.94 20.63
C VAL A 20 -19.14 4.48 21.04
N VAL A 21 -19.93 3.96 20.08
CA VAL A 21 -21.29 3.46 20.28
C VAL A 21 -21.31 1.94 20.52
N GLY A 22 -20.14 1.28 20.47
CA GLY A 22 -20.02 -0.17 20.65
C GLY A 22 -20.35 -0.97 19.37
N VAL A 23 -20.39 -0.33 18.22
CA VAL A 23 -20.53 -1.01 16.92
C VAL A 23 -19.15 -1.43 16.43
N LEU A 24 -19.04 -2.66 15.95
CA LEU A 24 -17.79 -3.18 15.40
C LEU A 24 -17.45 -2.41 14.12
N GLY A 25 -16.30 -1.73 14.12
CA GLY A 25 -15.84 -0.94 12.98
C GLY A 25 -15.40 -1.80 11.80
N LEU A 26 -15.02 -1.14 10.69
CA LEU A 26 -14.53 -1.81 9.49
C LEU A 26 -13.27 -2.65 9.75
N LEU A 27 -13.13 -3.74 9.01
CA LEU A 27 -11.95 -4.60 9.07
C LEU A 27 -10.72 -3.88 8.50
N PRO A 28 -9.52 -4.10 9.08
CA PRO A 28 -8.25 -3.62 8.55
C PRO A 28 -8.11 -3.92 7.06
N GLU A 29 -8.44 -5.14 6.65
CA GLU A 29 -8.33 -5.61 5.27
C GLU A 29 -9.26 -4.85 4.33
N GLN A 30 -10.46 -4.47 4.79
CA GLN A 30 -11.39 -3.66 4.01
C GLN A 30 -10.81 -2.27 3.75
N LYS A 31 -10.30 -1.61 4.80
CA LYS A 31 -9.69 -0.28 4.69
C LYS A 31 -8.46 -0.27 3.79
N LEU A 32 -7.58 -1.27 3.95
CA LEU A 32 -6.38 -1.41 3.13
C LEU A 32 -6.73 -1.74 1.68
N THR A 33 -7.72 -2.59 1.44
CA THR A 33 -8.18 -2.93 0.08
C THR A 33 -8.79 -1.71 -0.62
N ALA A 34 -9.57 -0.89 0.08
CA ALA A 34 -10.10 0.34 -0.47
C ALA A 34 -8.99 1.28 -0.93
N ALA A 35 -8.02 1.57 -0.07
CA ALA A 35 -6.88 2.44 -0.40
C ALA A 35 -6.04 1.88 -1.57
N LEU A 36 -5.72 0.59 -1.57
CA LEU A 36 -4.93 -0.03 -2.62
C LEU A 36 -5.65 -0.06 -3.97
N ARG A 37 -6.97 -0.25 -4.00
CA ARG A 37 -7.74 -0.20 -5.24
C ARG A 37 -7.81 1.19 -5.83
N MET A 38 -7.95 2.23 -5.00
CA MET A 38 -7.86 3.61 -5.48
C MET A 38 -6.51 3.90 -6.12
N LEU A 39 -5.41 3.47 -5.48
CA LEU A 39 -4.05 3.68 -5.99
C LEU A 39 -3.76 2.87 -7.25
N ALA A 40 -4.16 1.61 -7.29
CA ALA A 40 -3.84 0.70 -8.39
C ALA A 40 -4.58 1.04 -9.69
N TYR A 41 -5.84 1.44 -9.58
CA TYR A 41 -6.70 1.65 -10.76
C TYR A 41 -6.93 3.13 -11.09
N GLY A 42 -6.47 4.06 -10.23
CA GLY A 42 -6.94 5.44 -10.28
C GLY A 42 -8.46 5.53 -10.13
N ALA A 43 -9.06 4.52 -9.49
CA ALA A 43 -10.51 4.36 -9.42
C ALA A 43 -11.12 5.54 -8.66
N SER A 44 -12.23 6.04 -9.18
CA SER A 44 -13.00 7.06 -8.47
C SER A 44 -13.55 6.48 -7.16
N VAL A 45 -13.78 7.35 -6.18
CA VAL A 45 -14.26 6.95 -4.84
C VAL A 45 -15.59 6.18 -4.95
N GLU A 46 -16.40 6.49 -5.96
CA GLU A 46 -17.68 5.84 -6.27
C GLU A 46 -17.52 4.34 -6.58
N GLN A 47 -16.51 3.98 -7.38
CA GLN A 47 -16.26 2.58 -7.75
C GLN A 47 -15.72 1.76 -6.57
N VAL A 48 -15.00 2.41 -5.66
CA VAL A 48 -14.45 1.75 -4.47
C VAL A 48 -15.51 1.64 -3.37
N ASP A 49 -16.44 2.60 -3.28
CA ASP A 49 -17.56 2.55 -2.34
C ASP A 49 -18.49 1.36 -2.58
N GLU A 50 -18.79 1.06 -3.84
CA GLU A 50 -19.63 -0.09 -4.20
C GLU A 50 -19.00 -1.43 -3.75
N ILE A 51 -17.67 -1.54 -3.83
CA ILE A 51 -16.97 -2.80 -3.56
C ILE A 51 -16.55 -2.93 -2.08
N ALA A 52 -16.12 -1.82 -1.47
CA ALA A 52 -15.73 -1.81 -0.06
C ALA A 52 -16.94 -1.64 0.88
N ARG A 53 -18.09 -1.19 0.37
CA ARG A 53 -19.31 -0.85 1.13
C ARG A 53 -19.02 0.16 2.23
N MET A 54 -18.40 1.30 1.87
CA MET A 54 -17.62 2.08 2.84
C MET A 54 -17.96 3.56 3.04
N GLY A 55 -18.79 4.26 2.30
CA GLY A 55 -18.92 5.71 2.45
C GLY A 55 -17.68 6.47 1.97
N LYS A 56 -17.92 7.43 1.07
CA LYS A 56 -16.86 8.15 0.35
C LYS A 56 -15.84 8.84 1.24
N SER A 57 -16.28 9.46 2.33
CA SER A 57 -15.39 10.14 3.29
C SER A 57 -14.43 9.17 3.97
N THR A 58 -14.91 7.99 4.36
CA THR A 58 -14.09 6.94 4.97
C THR A 58 -13.04 6.43 4.01
N ILE A 59 -13.38 6.27 2.74
CA ILE A 59 -12.46 5.82 1.68
C ILE A 59 -11.34 6.84 1.46
N LEU A 60 -11.69 8.12 1.37
CA LEU A 60 -10.70 9.20 1.24
C LEU A 60 -9.79 9.29 2.46
N GLU A 61 -10.35 9.19 3.68
CA GLU A 61 -9.54 9.18 4.89
C GLU A 61 -8.61 7.96 4.94
N CYS A 62 -9.11 6.76 4.58
CA CYS A 62 -8.29 5.56 4.47
C CYS A 62 -7.13 5.77 3.50
N LEU A 63 -7.38 6.37 2.34
CA LEU A 63 -6.35 6.64 1.34
C LEU A 63 -5.26 7.57 1.89
N VAL A 64 -5.65 8.69 2.49
CA VAL A 64 -4.71 9.67 3.03
C VAL A 64 -3.84 9.05 4.13
N ARG A 65 -4.47 8.39 5.11
CA ARG A 65 -3.75 7.72 6.21
C ARG A 65 -2.88 6.58 5.72
N PHE A 66 -3.33 5.84 4.72
CA PHE A 66 -2.54 4.77 4.11
C PHE A 66 -1.28 5.33 3.45
N CYS A 67 -1.40 6.38 2.64
CA CYS A 67 -0.27 7.03 2.00
C CYS A 67 0.73 7.57 3.02
N ASP A 68 0.25 8.23 4.07
CA ASP A 68 1.09 8.75 5.16
C ASP A 68 1.81 7.61 5.91
N ALA A 69 1.10 6.54 6.26
CA ALA A 69 1.70 5.38 6.91
C ALA A 69 2.76 4.72 6.01
N VAL A 70 2.48 4.57 4.72
CA VAL A 70 3.42 3.98 3.75
C VAL A 70 4.64 4.86 3.57
N GLU A 71 4.47 6.17 3.44
CA GLU A 71 5.59 7.10 3.35
C GLU A 71 6.44 7.02 4.62
N ASN A 72 5.87 7.17 5.80
CA ASN A 72 6.65 7.18 7.03
C ASN A 72 7.35 5.84 7.32
N LEU A 73 6.71 4.71 7.05
CA LEU A 73 7.29 3.38 7.30
C LEU A 73 8.35 2.99 6.28
N TYR A 74 8.13 3.31 5.00
CA TYR A 74 8.91 2.73 3.90
C TYR A 74 9.77 3.74 3.15
N LYS A 75 9.70 5.04 3.44
CA LYS A 75 10.48 6.06 2.72
C LYS A 75 11.98 5.82 2.76
N ASN A 76 12.52 5.49 3.93
CA ASN A 76 13.96 5.33 4.10
C ASN A 76 14.50 4.05 3.46
N GLU A 77 13.67 3.03 3.27
CA GLU A 77 14.09 1.76 2.69
C GLU A 77 13.75 1.62 1.20
N TYR A 78 12.55 2.05 0.80
CA TYR A 78 11.98 1.77 -0.51
C TYR A 78 11.68 3.01 -1.36
N LEU A 79 11.33 4.16 -0.76
CA LEU A 79 10.97 5.37 -1.53
C LEU A 79 12.12 6.38 -1.67
N ARG A 80 13.30 6.10 -1.08
CA ARG A 80 14.50 6.92 -1.29
C ARG A 80 15.16 6.59 -2.63
N LYS A 81 16.05 7.49 -3.07
CA LYS A 81 16.91 7.22 -4.22
C LYS A 81 17.72 5.93 -3.98
N PRO A 82 17.70 4.95 -4.91
CA PRO A 82 18.49 3.73 -4.78
C PRO A 82 19.99 4.05 -4.71
N THR A 83 20.71 3.37 -3.82
CA THR A 83 22.17 3.41 -3.77
C THR A 83 22.76 2.35 -4.69
N ALA A 84 24.05 2.46 -5.01
CA ALA A 84 24.76 1.41 -5.75
C ALA A 84 24.65 0.02 -5.08
N LYS A 85 24.52 -0.04 -3.75
CA LYS A 85 24.29 -1.30 -3.02
C LYS A 85 22.89 -1.86 -3.28
N ASP A 86 21.87 -1.02 -3.30
CA ASP A 86 20.49 -1.43 -3.58
C ASP A 86 20.37 -1.97 -5.01
N LEU A 87 21.01 -1.30 -5.97
CA LEU A 87 21.07 -1.73 -7.37
C LEU A 87 21.79 -3.08 -7.51
N ARG A 88 22.95 -3.27 -6.87
CA ARG A 88 23.66 -4.56 -6.88
C ARG A 88 22.81 -5.69 -6.28
N ARG A 89 22.10 -5.42 -5.18
CA ARG A 89 21.17 -6.39 -4.56
C ARG A 89 20.04 -6.76 -5.51
N LEU A 90 19.53 -5.80 -6.28
CA LEU A 90 18.48 -6.03 -7.28
C LEU A 90 19.00 -6.94 -8.39
N VAL A 91 20.16 -6.62 -9.00
CA VAL A 91 20.79 -7.45 -10.04
C VAL A 91 21.00 -8.88 -9.57
N GLN A 92 21.55 -9.08 -8.38
CA GLN A 92 21.78 -10.43 -7.84
C GLN A 92 20.49 -11.22 -7.67
N LYS A 93 19.39 -10.56 -7.26
CA LYS A 93 18.07 -11.20 -7.16
C LYS A 93 17.52 -11.57 -8.54
N ASP A 94 17.72 -10.72 -9.53
CA ASP A 94 17.24 -10.94 -10.90
C ASP A 94 18.05 -12.06 -11.58
N GLU A 95 19.37 -12.06 -11.42
CA GLU A 95 20.26 -13.15 -11.85
C GLU A 95 19.90 -14.49 -11.20
N ALA A 96 19.64 -14.50 -9.89
CA ALA A 96 19.19 -15.70 -9.18
C ALA A 96 17.82 -16.21 -9.66
N ARG A 97 16.99 -15.33 -10.22
CA ARG A 97 15.70 -15.67 -10.85
C ARG A 97 15.83 -16.04 -12.33
N GLY A 98 17.05 -16.00 -12.90
CA GLY A 98 17.31 -16.30 -14.30
C GLY A 98 16.99 -15.15 -15.26
N VAL A 99 16.93 -13.90 -14.77
CA VAL A 99 16.66 -12.70 -15.58
C VAL A 99 17.87 -11.75 -15.56
N PRO A 100 18.98 -12.11 -16.22
CA PRO A 100 20.19 -11.27 -16.23
C PRO A 100 19.98 -10.02 -17.11
N GLY A 101 20.09 -8.82 -16.53
CA GLY A 101 20.17 -7.55 -17.30
C GLY A 101 19.07 -6.49 -17.08
N MET A 102 18.30 -6.53 -15.99
CA MET A 102 17.10 -5.69 -15.81
C MET A 102 17.30 -4.26 -15.25
N ILE A 103 18.53 -3.76 -15.09
CA ILE A 103 18.71 -2.35 -14.69
C ILE A 103 18.73 -1.47 -15.95
N GLY A 104 17.56 -0.88 -16.25
CA GLY A 104 17.42 0.16 -17.28
C GLY A 104 16.88 -0.30 -18.64
N SER A 105 16.38 -1.54 -18.78
CA SER A 105 15.67 -1.91 -20.01
C SER A 105 14.26 -1.34 -20.04
N ILE A 106 13.92 -0.67 -21.14
CA ILE A 106 12.62 -0.06 -21.43
C ILE A 106 11.56 -1.13 -21.78
N ASP A 107 11.99 -2.36 -22.05
CA ASP A 107 11.14 -3.45 -22.60
C ASP A 107 10.11 -4.05 -21.62
N TYR A 108 9.95 -3.47 -20.41
CA TYR A 108 9.03 -3.99 -19.37
C TYR A 108 7.87 -3.03 -19.03
N ILE A 109 7.71 -1.92 -19.76
CA ILE A 109 6.55 -1.00 -19.61
C ILE A 109 5.57 -1.17 -20.79
N HIS A 110 5.21 -2.42 -21.11
CA HIS A 110 4.08 -2.73 -21.99
C HIS A 110 3.04 -3.58 -21.25
#